data_AF-A7H951-F1
#
_entry.id   AF-A7H951-F1
#
_cell.length_a   1.000
_cell.length_b   1.000
_cell.length_c   1.000
_cell.angle_alpha   90.00
_cell.angle_beta   90.00
_cell.angle_gamma   90.00
#
_symmetry.space_group_name_H-M   'P 1'
#
loop_
_entity.id
_entity.type
_entity.pdbx_description
1 polymer ?
#
loop_
_entity_poly.entity_id
_entity_poly.type
_entity_poly.pdbx_seq_one_letter_code
_entity_poly.pdbx_strand_id
1 'polypeptide(L)'
;MSDYMLKRGRRPKRGYWLLGGFLAVATVGVATVGGGAHGEQPAGGRRARMERSPQWKNGRFENPQPLHNDMTRALLDWFGASGERRPKGPVPTRPVDRTRFARPPSTGLRVTWLGHSTLLVEVDGRRVLIDPVWGERASPFSWVGPRRFYDPLLPLDQLPPVDAVVVSHDHYDHLDRPTIQAMKDWETTFIVPLGVGAHLESWGIPMDRIVELDWWERTRLGDVEVVATPARHASGRSPFSRQNQTLWAGFAFIGPVHRAYYSGDTGLFPGLDDVGARLGPFDLAMIEAGAYGRSWPDWHLGPEQAVRASQLVRARVLLPVHWGLFNLAFHAWTEPVERVLVAARKANVTVALPMPGESIEPPASPTAAWWPAVPWRTAEQDPIVATKIGAAATEVGGSPETM
;
A
#
# COMPACT_ATOMS: atom_id res chain seq x y z
N MET A 1 -71.18 3.10 7.53
CA MET A 1 -70.60 1.81 7.13
C MET A 1 -69.29 2.11 6.42
N SER A 2 -68.20 1.85 7.15
CA SER A 2 -66.80 2.02 6.76
C SER A 2 -66.41 0.97 5.73
N ASP A 3 -65.60 1.36 4.73
CA ASP A 3 -64.35 0.68 4.35
C ASP A 3 -63.98 0.97 2.89
N TYR A 4 -62.94 1.79 2.70
CA TYR A 4 -62.05 1.70 1.54
C TYR A 4 -60.67 2.23 1.97
N MET A 5 -59.83 1.34 2.50
CA MET A 5 -58.42 1.62 2.77
C MET A 5 -57.54 0.50 2.20
N LEU A 6 -56.69 0.93 1.26
CA LEU A 6 -55.71 0.19 0.48
C LEU A 6 -54.80 -0.72 1.32
N LYS A 7 -54.80 -2.03 1.02
CA LYS A 7 -53.70 -2.93 1.36
C LYS A 7 -52.47 -2.61 0.49
N ARG A 8 -51.54 -1.80 1.00
CA ARG A 8 -50.17 -1.73 0.47
C ARG A 8 -49.38 -2.94 0.96
N GLY A 9 -49.02 -3.82 0.03
CA GLY A 9 -48.07 -4.90 0.27
C GLY A 9 -46.70 -4.35 0.70
N ARG A 10 -46.31 -4.65 1.93
CA ARG A 10 -44.93 -4.44 2.42
C ARG A 10 -44.01 -5.41 1.67
N ARG A 11 -43.22 -4.89 0.73
CA ARG A 11 -42.01 -5.58 0.26
C ARG A 11 -41.03 -5.67 1.45
N PRO A 12 -40.48 -6.85 1.78
CA PRO A 12 -39.47 -6.94 2.82
C PRO A 12 -38.21 -6.20 2.34
N LYS A 13 -37.70 -5.31 3.19
CA LYS A 13 -36.45 -4.58 2.97
C LYS A 13 -35.31 -5.61 2.88
N ARG A 14 -34.77 -5.80 1.67
CA ARG A 14 -33.47 -6.46 1.44
C ARG A 14 -32.39 -5.58 2.07
N GLY A 15 -32.11 -5.77 3.36
CA GLY A 15 -31.26 -4.82 4.10
C GLY A 15 -30.44 -5.40 5.25
N TYR A 16 -30.34 -6.74 5.41
CA TYR A 16 -29.71 -7.32 6.60
C TYR A 16 -28.56 -8.31 6.33
N TRP A 17 -28.04 -8.41 5.10
CA TRP A 17 -26.90 -9.31 4.77
C TRP A 17 -25.54 -8.62 4.62
N LEU A 18 -25.42 -7.31 4.88
CA LEU A 18 -24.15 -6.57 4.75
C LEU A 18 -23.39 -6.37 6.07
N LEU A 19 -23.85 -6.99 7.17
CA LEU A 19 -23.31 -6.79 8.52
C LEU A 19 -21.98 -7.50 8.77
N GLY A 20 -21.51 -8.36 7.85
CA GLY A 20 -20.24 -9.08 7.99
C GLY A 20 -19.05 -8.45 7.26
N GLY A 21 -19.25 -7.72 6.16
CA GLY A 21 -18.18 -7.57 5.15
C GLY A 21 -16.93 -6.76 5.49
N PHE A 22 -16.80 -6.16 6.67
CA PHE A 22 -15.69 -5.24 6.98
C PHE A 22 -14.92 -5.52 8.26
N LEU A 23 -15.47 -6.34 9.17
CA LEU A 23 -14.68 -7.06 10.18
C LEU A 23 -14.62 -8.57 9.88
N ALA A 24 -15.55 -9.11 9.07
CA ALA A 24 -15.53 -10.51 8.62
C ALA A 24 -14.67 -10.76 7.37
N VAL A 25 -13.78 -9.85 6.98
CA VAL A 25 -12.58 -10.28 6.22
C VAL A 25 -11.58 -10.95 7.18
N ALA A 26 -11.72 -10.75 8.50
CA ALA A 26 -11.00 -11.49 9.54
C ALA A 26 -11.87 -12.46 10.38
N THR A 27 -13.19 -12.56 10.18
CA THR A 27 -14.07 -13.39 11.05
C THR A 27 -15.44 -13.76 10.42
N VAL A 28 -15.48 -14.76 9.53
CA VAL A 28 -16.42 -15.93 9.51
C VAL A 28 -16.57 -16.48 8.08
N GLY A 29 -16.06 -17.71 7.87
CA GLY A 29 -16.73 -18.69 6.99
C GLY A 29 -16.14 -19.01 5.62
N VAL A 30 -14.93 -19.57 5.52
CA VAL A 30 -14.66 -20.70 4.61
C VAL A 30 -13.66 -21.64 5.28
N ALA A 31 -14.20 -22.63 6.00
CA ALA A 31 -13.49 -23.89 6.14
C ALA A 31 -13.47 -24.56 4.75
N THR A 32 -12.28 -25.03 4.36
CA THR A 32 -12.04 -26.04 3.32
C THR A 32 -12.49 -25.72 1.89
N VAL A 33 -11.85 -24.75 1.21
CA VAL A 33 -11.66 -24.82 -0.26
C VAL A 33 -10.32 -24.18 -0.66
N GLY A 34 -9.39 -25.00 -1.17
CA GLY A 34 -8.27 -24.60 -2.03
C GLY A 34 -7.00 -24.07 -1.36
N GLY A 35 -6.03 -24.95 -1.07
CA GLY A 35 -4.72 -24.62 -0.49
C GLY A 35 -3.80 -23.68 -1.29
N GLY A 36 -4.23 -23.14 -2.44
CA GLY A 36 -3.39 -22.25 -3.27
C GLY A 36 -3.66 -20.75 -3.13
N ALA A 37 -4.88 -20.33 -2.73
CA ALA A 37 -5.26 -18.90 -2.73
C ALA A 37 -4.59 -18.10 -1.59
N HIS A 38 -4.29 -18.78 -0.49
CA HIS A 38 -3.70 -18.21 0.72
C HIS A 38 -2.15 -18.23 0.70
N GLY A 39 -1.55 -18.77 -0.37
CA GLY A 39 -0.11 -18.97 -0.48
C GLY A 39 0.45 -20.10 0.40
N GLU A 40 1.72 -20.43 0.20
CA GLU A 40 2.44 -21.49 0.93
C GLU A 40 3.18 -20.97 2.17
N GLN A 41 3.40 -21.80 3.19
CA GLN A 41 4.18 -21.41 4.37
C GLN A 41 5.69 -21.55 4.13
N PRO A 42 6.52 -20.65 4.67
CA PRO A 42 7.96 -20.82 4.62
C PRO A 42 8.42 -22.09 5.35
N ALA A 43 9.26 -22.89 4.70
CA ALA A 43 9.82 -24.12 5.24
C ALA A 43 11.33 -24.22 4.97
N GLY A 44 11.98 -25.23 5.55
CA GLY A 44 13.39 -25.56 5.30
C GLY A 44 14.35 -24.39 5.51
N GLY A 45 15.26 -24.17 4.56
CA GLY A 45 16.28 -23.13 4.64
C GLY A 45 15.72 -21.71 4.77
N ARG A 46 14.59 -21.42 4.11
CA ARG A 46 13.88 -20.13 4.20
C ARG A 46 13.38 -19.88 5.62
N ARG A 47 12.72 -20.87 6.22
CA ARG A 47 12.26 -20.79 7.62
C ARG A 47 13.42 -20.63 8.59
N ALA A 48 14.49 -21.39 8.42
CA ALA A 48 15.68 -21.27 9.27
C ALA A 48 16.32 -19.88 9.16
N ARG A 49 16.28 -19.23 7.99
CA ARG A 49 16.75 -17.85 7.81
C ARG A 49 15.83 -16.84 8.51
N MET A 50 14.51 -17.01 8.40
CA MET A 50 13.55 -16.18 9.13
C MET A 50 13.77 -16.25 10.64
N GLU A 51 13.97 -17.45 11.19
CA GLU A 51 14.19 -17.65 12.63
C GLU A 51 15.49 -17.03 13.16
N ARG A 52 16.45 -16.71 12.28
CA ARG A 52 17.67 -15.97 12.61
C ARG A 52 17.51 -14.45 12.51
N SER A 53 16.41 -13.96 11.94
CA SER A 53 16.14 -12.52 11.87
C SER A 53 16.00 -11.92 13.27
N PRO A 54 16.58 -10.74 13.54
CA PRO A 54 16.36 -10.02 14.80
C PRO A 54 14.88 -9.67 15.06
N GLN A 55 14.07 -9.60 13.99
CA GLN A 55 12.65 -9.28 14.05
C GLN A 55 11.78 -10.51 14.33
N TRP A 56 12.35 -11.71 14.23
CA TRP A 56 11.66 -12.96 14.51
C TRP A 56 11.66 -13.27 16.01
N LYS A 57 10.49 -13.16 16.64
CA LYS A 57 10.29 -13.39 18.08
C LYS A 57 9.02 -14.17 18.32
N ASN A 58 9.04 -15.08 19.30
CA ASN A 58 7.85 -15.85 19.71
C ASN A 58 7.15 -16.58 18.55
N GLY A 59 7.92 -17.07 17.58
CA GLY A 59 7.40 -17.84 16.43
C GLY A 59 6.71 -17.00 15.35
N ARG A 60 6.95 -15.69 15.28
CA ARG A 60 6.46 -14.76 14.25
C ARG A 60 7.38 -13.55 14.10
N PHE A 61 7.15 -12.70 13.10
CA PHE A 61 7.74 -11.37 13.06
C PHE A 61 7.03 -10.41 14.01
N GLU A 62 7.79 -9.54 14.67
CA GLU A 62 7.29 -8.53 15.59
C GLU A 62 7.78 -7.13 15.19
N ASN A 63 6.93 -6.13 15.42
CA ASN A 63 7.26 -4.73 15.13
C ASN A 63 8.29 -4.16 16.12
N PRO A 64 9.09 -3.15 15.72
CA PRO A 64 9.98 -2.42 16.62
C PRO A 64 9.24 -1.76 17.78
N GLN A 65 7.99 -1.39 17.54
CA GLN A 65 7.07 -0.82 18.52
C GLN A 65 5.74 -1.58 18.47
N PRO A 66 5.13 -1.94 19.62
CA PRO A 66 3.84 -2.63 19.64
C PRO A 66 2.76 -1.88 18.86
N LEU A 67 1.94 -2.59 18.10
CA LEU A 67 0.80 -2.01 17.38
C LEU A 67 -0.40 -1.91 18.32
N HIS A 68 -1.18 -0.83 18.20
CA HIS A 68 -2.47 -0.70 18.87
C HIS A 68 -3.62 -0.76 17.86
N ASN A 69 -4.51 -1.73 18.05
CA ASN A 69 -5.78 -1.84 17.33
C ASN A 69 -6.93 -1.93 18.33
N ASP A 70 -7.97 -1.13 18.11
CA ASP A 70 -9.19 -1.11 18.92
C ASP A 70 -10.38 -1.61 18.07
N MET A 71 -10.65 -2.91 18.19
CA MET A 71 -11.71 -3.59 17.44
C MET A 71 -13.10 -3.14 17.89
N THR A 72 -13.28 -2.79 19.17
CA THR A 72 -14.56 -2.28 19.68
C THR A 72 -14.85 -0.92 19.09
N ARG A 73 -13.85 -0.03 19.06
CA ARG A 73 -13.96 1.26 18.38
C ARG A 73 -14.15 1.09 16.88
N ALA A 74 -13.50 0.12 16.23
CA ALA A 74 -13.67 -0.10 14.80
C ALA A 74 -15.13 -0.43 14.45
N LEU A 75 -15.80 -1.23 15.29
CA LEU A 75 -17.22 -1.52 15.17
C LEU A 75 -18.10 -0.27 15.35
N LEU A 76 -17.71 0.66 16.22
CA LEU A 76 -18.42 1.93 16.40
C LEU A 76 -18.17 2.90 15.23
N ASP A 77 -16.92 3.05 14.81
CA ASP A 77 -16.50 3.91 13.70
C ASP A 77 -17.15 3.48 12.37
N TRP A 78 -17.53 2.19 12.23
CA TRP A 78 -18.35 1.69 11.11
C TRP A 78 -19.66 2.47 10.91
N PHE A 79 -20.36 2.81 12.00
CA PHE A 79 -21.61 3.58 11.92
C PHE A 79 -21.40 5.03 11.46
N GLY A 80 -20.19 5.55 11.65
CA GLY A 80 -19.74 6.85 11.16
C GLY A 80 -18.97 6.78 9.84
N ALA A 81 -18.96 5.65 9.15
CA ALA A 81 -18.27 5.51 7.88
C ALA A 81 -18.85 6.47 6.82
N SER A 82 -17.97 7.04 6.00
CA SER A 82 -18.37 7.98 4.96
C SER A 82 -19.34 7.34 3.97
N GLY A 83 -20.32 8.12 3.51
CA GLY A 83 -21.15 7.75 2.37
C GLY A 83 -20.39 7.74 1.04
N GLU A 84 -19.20 8.36 1.01
CA GLU A 84 -18.35 8.57 -0.16
C GLU A 84 -17.12 7.65 -0.15
N ARG A 85 -17.21 6.46 0.48
CA ARG A 85 -16.10 5.47 0.48
C ARG A 85 -15.80 4.86 -0.88
N ARG A 86 -16.67 5.08 -1.87
CA ARG A 86 -16.53 4.61 -3.25
C ARG A 86 -16.95 5.73 -4.19
N PRO A 87 -16.37 5.80 -5.39
CA PRO A 87 -16.82 6.75 -6.39
C PRO A 87 -18.25 6.43 -6.84
N LYS A 88 -19.06 7.46 -7.07
CA LYS A 88 -20.44 7.35 -7.57
C LYS A 88 -20.51 7.20 -9.09
N GLY A 89 -19.43 7.49 -9.80
CA GLY A 89 -19.28 7.37 -11.24
C GLY A 89 -17.87 6.92 -11.62
N PRO A 90 -17.53 6.86 -12.91
CA PRO A 90 -16.19 6.51 -13.36
C PRO A 90 -15.14 7.44 -12.75
N VAL A 91 -14.04 6.86 -12.25
CA VAL A 91 -12.87 7.62 -11.80
C VAL A 91 -12.13 8.10 -13.05
N PRO A 92 -11.73 9.38 -13.14
CA PRO A 92 -10.88 9.86 -14.22
C PRO A 92 -9.54 9.12 -14.22
N THR A 93 -9.19 8.53 -15.36
CA THR A 93 -7.93 7.83 -15.58
C THR A 93 -7.34 8.22 -16.93
N ARG A 94 -6.04 8.00 -17.08
CA ARG A 94 -5.34 8.15 -18.34
C ARG A 94 -4.81 6.78 -18.80
N PRO A 95 -5.27 6.25 -19.94
CA PRO A 95 -4.67 5.04 -20.50
C PRO A 95 -3.15 5.22 -20.66
N VAL A 96 -2.38 4.19 -20.30
CA VAL A 96 -0.92 4.26 -20.41
C VAL A 96 -0.53 4.05 -21.88
N ASP A 97 0.10 5.05 -22.47
CA ASP A 97 0.75 4.90 -23.77
C ASP A 97 2.06 4.13 -23.60
N ARG A 98 2.07 2.85 -24.02
CA ARG A 98 3.24 1.97 -23.93
C ARG A 98 4.46 2.52 -24.68
N THR A 99 4.27 3.36 -25.70
CA THR A 99 5.39 3.92 -26.47
C THR A 99 6.22 4.91 -25.64
N ARG A 100 5.67 5.43 -24.53
CA ARG A 100 6.39 6.22 -23.52
C ARG A 100 7.64 5.51 -23.01
N PHE A 101 7.57 4.19 -22.86
CA PHE A 101 8.67 3.36 -22.36
C PHE A 101 9.69 2.99 -23.43
N ALA A 102 9.49 3.38 -24.70
CA ALA A 102 10.53 3.25 -25.71
C ALA A 102 11.67 4.25 -25.51
N ARG A 103 11.46 5.30 -24.71
CA ARG A 103 12.46 6.31 -24.37
C ARG A 103 12.68 6.32 -22.85
N PRO A 104 13.93 6.23 -22.39
CA PRO A 104 14.27 6.49 -21.00
C PRO A 104 13.79 7.88 -20.57
N PRO A 105 13.48 8.08 -19.27
CA PRO A 105 13.15 9.41 -18.78
C PRO A 105 14.33 10.36 -18.92
N SER A 106 14.05 11.60 -19.29
CA SER A 106 15.08 12.61 -19.57
C SER A 106 15.88 12.98 -18.33
N THR A 107 15.24 12.90 -17.17
CA THR A 107 15.88 13.15 -15.87
C THR A 107 16.71 11.97 -15.39
N GLY A 108 16.38 10.74 -15.81
CA GLY A 108 16.88 9.49 -15.22
C GLY A 108 15.96 8.89 -14.14
N LEU A 109 14.89 9.60 -13.74
CA LEU A 109 13.88 9.13 -12.79
C LEU A 109 12.46 9.42 -13.28
N ARG A 110 11.66 8.36 -13.48
CA ARG A 110 10.23 8.44 -13.82
C ARG A 110 9.41 7.47 -13.01
N VAL A 111 8.25 7.91 -12.56
CA VAL A 111 7.27 7.02 -11.91
C VAL A 111 5.95 7.13 -12.62
N THR A 112 5.41 5.99 -13.05
CA THR A 112 4.05 5.86 -13.59
C THR A 112 3.17 5.24 -12.54
N TRP A 113 2.15 5.96 -12.08
CA TRP A 113 1.24 5.45 -11.06
C TRP A 113 0.09 4.68 -11.71
N LEU A 114 -0.03 3.39 -11.45
CA LEU A 114 -1.04 2.51 -12.06
C LEU A 114 -2.27 2.29 -11.16
N GLY A 115 -2.26 2.91 -9.98
CA GLY A 115 -3.34 2.88 -8.99
C GLY A 115 -2.93 2.20 -7.69
N HIS A 116 -3.54 2.61 -6.59
CA HIS A 116 -3.22 2.12 -5.24
C HIS A 116 -1.73 2.28 -4.94
N SER A 117 -1.03 1.18 -4.69
CA SER A 117 0.43 1.12 -4.54
C SER A 117 1.16 0.48 -5.73
N THR A 118 0.45 0.19 -6.83
CA THR A 118 1.09 -0.31 -8.05
C THR A 118 1.76 0.83 -8.82
N LEU A 119 3.09 0.75 -8.96
CA LEU A 119 3.92 1.77 -9.59
C LEU A 119 4.91 1.11 -10.56
N LEU A 120 5.11 1.72 -11.72
CA LEU A 120 6.27 1.42 -12.56
C LEU A 120 7.31 2.53 -12.39
N VAL A 121 8.44 2.19 -11.79
CA VAL A 121 9.55 3.10 -11.49
C VAL A 121 10.69 2.84 -12.47
N GLU A 122 11.08 3.87 -13.19
CA GLU A 122 12.32 3.93 -13.97
C GLU A 122 13.34 4.77 -13.20
N VAL A 123 14.41 4.13 -12.71
CA VAL A 123 15.45 4.78 -11.91
C VAL A 123 16.82 4.35 -12.44
N ASP A 124 17.62 5.32 -12.90
CA ASP A 124 18.98 5.13 -13.39
C ASP A 124 19.12 3.96 -14.39
N GLY A 125 18.18 3.89 -15.33
CA GLY A 125 18.17 2.90 -16.40
C GLY A 125 17.55 1.54 -16.04
N ARG A 126 17.02 1.38 -14.81
CA ARG A 126 16.32 0.17 -14.37
C ARG A 126 14.83 0.39 -14.23
N ARG A 127 14.05 -0.65 -14.55
CA ARG A 127 12.60 -0.70 -14.40
C ARG A 127 12.20 -1.62 -13.26
N VAL A 128 11.56 -1.03 -12.25
CA VAL A 128 11.01 -1.74 -11.10
C VAL A 128 9.50 -1.61 -11.10
N LEU A 129 8.80 -2.74 -11.10
CA LEU A 129 7.37 -2.80 -10.88
C LEU A 129 7.11 -3.08 -9.39
N ILE A 130 6.42 -2.16 -8.72
CA ILE A 130 6.18 -2.20 -7.28
C ILE A 130 4.73 -2.66 -7.03
N ASP A 131 4.55 -3.57 -6.08
CA ASP A 131 3.28 -4.10 -5.56
C ASP A 131 2.20 -4.28 -6.65
N PRO A 132 2.45 -5.16 -7.64
CA PRO A 132 1.61 -5.24 -8.83
C PRO A 132 0.28 -5.94 -8.56
N VAL A 133 -0.83 -5.23 -8.82
CA VAL A 133 -2.20 -5.75 -8.69
C VAL A 133 -3.05 -5.49 -9.95
N TRP A 134 -3.11 -6.49 -10.83
CA TRP A 134 -4.01 -6.52 -11.99
C TRP A 134 -5.35 -7.20 -11.69
N GLY A 135 -5.44 -7.99 -10.61
CA GLY A 135 -6.67 -8.61 -10.16
C GLY A 135 -7.83 -7.62 -10.00
N GLU A 136 -9.06 -8.11 -10.21
CA GLU A 136 -10.28 -7.31 -10.03
C GLU A 136 -10.53 -6.96 -8.55
N ARG A 137 -10.05 -7.83 -7.64
CA ARG A 137 -10.26 -7.71 -6.20
C ARG A 137 -8.99 -7.99 -5.42
N ALA A 138 -8.79 -7.21 -4.37
CA ALA A 138 -7.81 -7.52 -3.32
C ALA A 138 -8.41 -8.56 -2.37
N SER A 139 -8.46 -9.84 -2.79
CA SER A 139 -9.13 -10.91 -2.05
C SER A 139 -8.63 -12.29 -2.45
N PRO A 140 -8.69 -13.30 -1.56
CA PRO A 140 -8.50 -14.69 -1.94
C PRO A 140 -9.62 -15.24 -2.83
N PHE A 141 -10.76 -14.53 -2.92
CA PHE A 141 -11.95 -14.97 -3.62
C PHE A 141 -12.35 -13.98 -4.73
N SER A 142 -12.78 -14.50 -5.88
CA SER A 142 -13.24 -13.68 -7.02
C SER A 142 -14.57 -12.97 -6.78
N TRP A 143 -15.38 -13.43 -5.82
CA TRP A 143 -16.76 -12.97 -5.61
C TRP A 143 -16.95 -12.05 -4.40
N VAL A 144 -15.99 -11.99 -3.48
CA VAL A 144 -16.05 -11.18 -2.25
C VAL A 144 -14.73 -10.45 -2.02
N GLY A 145 -14.79 -9.37 -1.24
CA GLY A 145 -13.65 -8.51 -0.91
C GLY A 145 -13.61 -7.21 -1.73
N PRO A 146 -12.68 -6.30 -1.40
CA PRO A 146 -12.52 -5.00 -2.06
C PRO A 146 -12.36 -5.16 -3.56
N ARG A 147 -13.23 -4.51 -4.34
CA ARG A 147 -13.15 -4.45 -5.81
C ARG A 147 -12.51 -3.13 -6.22
N ARG A 148 -11.67 -3.17 -7.24
CA ARG A 148 -11.06 -1.97 -7.82
C ARG A 148 -12.10 -1.01 -8.40
N PHE A 149 -11.83 0.29 -8.36
CA PHE A 149 -12.74 1.33 -8.86
C PHE A 149 -12.69 1.50 -10.38
N TYR A 150 -11.57 1.17 -11.01
CA TYR A 150 -11.34 1.23 -12.45
C TYR A 150 -10.45 0.06 -12.89
N ASP A 151 -10.54 -0.32 -14.17
CA ASP A 151 -9.76 -1.42 -14.76
C ASP A 151 -8.25 -1.13 -14.82
N PRO A 152 -7.38 -2.15 -14.93
CA PRO A 152 -5.97 -1.92 -15.21
C PRO A 152 -5.74 -0.99 -16.41
N LEU A 153 -4.84 -0.02 -16.25
CA LEU A 153 -4.63 1.07 -17.22
C LEU A 153 -3.72 0.70 -18.38
N LEU A 154 -3.13 -0.50 -18.30
CA LEU A 154 -2.32 -1.16 -19.30
C LEU A 154 -2.46 -2.67 -19.08
N PRO A 155 -2.69 -3.48 -20.12
CA PRO A 155 -2.61 -4.93 -19.99
C PRO A 155 -1.23 -5.36 -19.47
N LEU A 156 -1.18 -6.37 -18.61
CA LEU A 156 0.07 -6.76 -17.94
C LEU A 156 1.15 -7.20 -18.94
N ASP A 157 0.74 -7.92 -19.99
CA ASP A 157 1.59 -8.39 -21.09
C ASP A 157 2.03 -7.27 -22.05
N GLN A 158 1.53 -6.05 -21.87
CA GLN A 158 1.93 -4.86 -22.62
C GLN A 158 2.84 -3.93 -21.82
N LEU A 159 3.21 -4.30 -20.59
CA LEU A 159 4.26 -3.60 -19.86
C LEU A 159 5.59 -3.67 -20.63
N PRO A 160 6.45 -2.65 -20.52
CA PRO A 160 7.82 -2.76 -21.01
C PRO A 160 8.54 -3.87 -20.23
N PRO A 161 9.70 -4.38 -20.74
CA PRO A 161 10.54 -5.27 -19.96
C PRO A 161 10.82 -4.67 -18.58
N VAL A 162 10.57 -5.47 -17.53
CA VAL A 162 10.76 -5.10 -16.13
C VAL A 162 11.96 -5.86 -15.60
N ASP A 163 12.97 -5.13 -15.10
CA ASP A 163 14.18 -5.73 -14.52
C ASP A 163 13.85 -6.41 -13.17
N ALA A 164 13.02 -5.78 -12.34
CA ALA A 164 12.59 -6.35 -11.06
C ALA A 164 11.12 -6.07 -10.70
N VAL A 165 10.50 -7.03 -10.01
CA VAL A 165 9.26 -6.83 -9.26
C VAL A 165 9.60 -6.72 -7.78
N VAL A 166 9.12 -5.67 -7.11
CA VAL A 166 9.23 -5.50 -5.67
C VAL A 166 7.86 -5.70 -5.04
N VAL A 167 7.80 -6.50 -3.96
CA VAL A 167 6.58 -6.67 -3.15
C VAL A 167 6.89 -6.27 -1.72
N SER A 168 6.16 -5.30 -1.16
CA SER A 168 6.35 -4.81 0.21
C SER A 168 5.98 -5.81 1.30
N HIS A 169 4.88 -6.54 1.12
CA HIS A 169 4.36 -7.51 2.09
C HIS A 169 3.26 -8.38 1.45
N ASP A 170 2.74 -9.34 2.20
CA ASP A 170 1.87 -10.39 1.64
C ASP A 170 0.36 -10.10 1.68
N HIS A 171 -0.11 -8.87 1.92
CA HIS A 171 -1.55 -8.58 1.84
C HIS A 171 -2.07 -8.64 0.40
N TYR A 172 -3.39 -8.85 0.24
CA TYR A 172 -3.99 -9.13 -1.07
C TYR A 172 -4.00 -7.92 -2.03
N ASP A 173 -3.90 -6.70 -1.53
CA ASP A 173 -3.80 -5.45 -2.28
C ASP A 173 -2.36 -5.03 -2.60
N HIS A 174 -1.37 -5.82 -2.17
CA HIS A 174 0.05 -5.63 -2.49
C HIS A 174 0.67 -6.85 -3.20
N LEU A 175 0.14 -8.04 -2.92
CA LEU A 175 0.56 -9.31 -3.49
C LEU A 175 -0.64 -10.05 -4.11
N ASP A 176 -0.85 -9.82 -5.40
CA ASP A 176 -1.93 -10.42 -6.17
C ASP A 176 -1.49 -11.69 -6.88
N ARG A 177 -2.01 -12.84 -6.43
CA ARG A 177 -1.65 -14.16 -6.98
C ARG A 177 -1.79 -14.26 -8.51
N PRO A 178 -2.94 -13.94 -9.14
CA PRO A 178 -3.07 -14.05 -10.59
C PRO A 178 -2.07 -13.15 -11.34
N THR A 179 -1.76 -11.96 -10.81
CA THR A 179 -0.72 -11.09 -11.38
C THR A 179 0.65 -11.75 -11.34
N ILE A 180 1.08 -12.27 -10.19
CA ILE A 180 2.37 -12.95 -10.05
C ILE A 180 2.44 -14.20 -10.93
N GLN A 181 1.38 -15.01 -10.98
CA GLN A 181 1.33 -16.21 -11.82
C GLN A 181 1.48 -15.90 -13.32
N ALA A 182 0.94 -14.76 -13.77
CA ALA A 182 1.07 -14.32 -15.16
C ALA A 182 2.51 -13.90 -15.53
N MET A 183 3.38 -13.65 -14.54
CA MET A 183 4.78 -13.29 -14.72
C MET A 183 5.75 -14.48 -14.61
N LYS A 184 5.25 -15.72 -14.47
CA LYS A 184 6.10 -16.90 -14.26
C LYS A 184 7.11 -17.14 -15.41
N ASP A 185 6.81 -16.70 -16.62
CA ASP A 185 7.67 -16.87 -17.78
C ASP A 185 8.52 -15.62 -18.09
N TRP A 186 8.47 -14.58 -17.25
CA TRP A 186 9.24 -13.34 -17.44
C TRP A 186 10.69 -13.49 -16.95
N GLU A 187 11.62 -12.84 -17.63
CA GLU A 187 13.02 -12.72 -17.19
C GLU A 187 13.20 -11.60 -16.16
N THR A 188 12.47 -11.70 -15.04
CA THR A 188 12.39 -10.64 -14.02
C THR A 188 12.78 -11.19 -12.65
N THR A 189 13.58 -10.43 -11.89
CA THR A 189 13.89 -10.74 -10.49
C THR A 189 12.78 -10.27 -9.56
N PHE A 190 12.33 -11.12 -8.65
CA PHE A 190 11.36 -10.77 -7.61
C PHE A 190 12.10 -10.49 -6.30
N ILE A 191 12.02 -9.26 -5.82
CA ILE A 191 12.66 -8.82 -4.57
C ILE A 191 11.57 -8.62 -3.52
N VAL A 192 11.61 -9.42 -2.45
CA VAL A 192 10.53 -9.48 -1.45
C VAL A 192 11.10 -9.62 -0.04
N PRO A 193 10.36 -9.30 1.03
CA PRO A 193 10.78 -9.58 2.39
C PRO A 193 10.87 -11.08 2.69
N LEU A 194 11.63 -11.44 3.73
CA LEU A 194 11.73 -12.82 4.21
C LEU A 194 10.37 -13.52 4.36
N GLY A 195 10.25 -14.71 3.79
CA GLY A 195 9.07 -15.56 3.88
C GLY A 195 8.09 -15.38 2.72
N VAL A 196 8.00 -14.17 2.13
CA VAL A 196 7.10 -13.90 1.00
C VAL A 196 7.46 -14.75 -0.21
N GLY A 197 8.74 -15.11 -0.37
CA GLY A 197 9.22 -15.96 -1.46
C GLY A 197 8.58 -17.34 -1.50
N ALA A 198 8.09 -17.85 -0.37
CA ALA A 198 7.36 -19.13 -0.33
C ALA A 198 6.06 -19.08 -1.16
N HIS A 199 5.35 -17.95 -1.12
CA HIS A 199 4.16 -17.75 -1.93
C HIS A 199 4.50 -17.75 -3.42
N LEU A 200 5.49 -16.94 -3.82
CA LEU A 200 5.92 -16.81 -5.21
C LEU A 200 6.39 -18.15 -5.79
N GLU A 201 7.20 -18.89 -5.03
CA GLU A 201 7.66 -20.22 -5.41
C GLU A 201 6.48 -21.18 -5.63
N SER A 202 5.54 -21.23 -4.68
CA SER A 202 4.33 -22.06 -4.80
C SER A 202 3.43 -21.68 -5.98
N TRP A 203 3.54 -20.45 -6.47
CA TRP A 203 2.79 -19.94 -7.61
C TRP A 203 3.53 -20.12 -8.95
N GLY A 204 4.72 -20.73 -8.92
CA GLY A 204 5.48 -21.13 -10.10
C GLY A 204 6.61 -20.17 -10.50
N ILE A 205 6.98 -19.22 -9.64
CA ILE A 205 8.19 -18.42 -9.86
C ILE A 205 9.43 -19.29 -9.50
N PRO A 206 10.38 -19.50 -10.43
CA PRO A 206 11.66 -20.15 -10.13
C PRO A 206 12.40 -19.51 -8.96
N MET A 207 12.93 -20.34 -8.07
CA MET A 207 13.62 -19.89 -6.85
C MET A 207 14.84 -18.98 -7.14
N ASP A 208 15.56 -19.22 -8.23
CA ASP A 208 16.73 -18.44 -8.64
C ASP A 208 16.38 -17.01 -9.08
N ARG A 209 15.09 -16.73 -9.35
CA ARG A 209 14.59 -15.38 -9.60
C ARG A 209 14.00 -14.72 -8.34
N ILE A 210 13.99 -15.37 -7.18
CA ILE A 210 13.43 -14.82 -5.94
C ILE A 210 14.57 -14.41 -5.00
N VAL A 211 14.62 -13.12 -4.68
CA VAL A 211 15.52 -12.55 -3.69
C VAL A 211 14.72 -12.14 -2.47
N GLU A 212 14.91 -12.86 -1.37
CA GLU A 212 14.30 -12.50 -0.08
C GLU A 212 15.26 -11.67 0.75
N LEU A 213 14.79 -10.56 1.32
CA LEU A 213 15.58 -9.63 2.14
C LEU A 213 14.99 -9.49 3.55
N ASP A 214 15.86 -9.44 4.56
CA ASP A 214 15.54 -8.89 5.88
C ASP A 214 15.73 -7.36 5.87
N TRP A 215 15.27 -6.67 6.91
CA TRP A 215 15.53 -5.24 7.05
C TRP A 215 17.02 -4.92 7.05
N TRP A 216 17.36 -3.86 6.31
CA TRP A 216 18.71 -3.38 6.02
C TRP A 216 19.57 -4.30 5.14
N GLU A 217 19.06 -5.47 4.77
CA GLU A 217 19.67 -6.24 3.69
C GLU A 217 19.38 -5.60 2.34
N ARG A 218 20.24 -5.93 1.39
CA ARG A 218 20.29 -5.27 0.09
C ARG A 218 20.60 -6.27 -1.01
N THR A 219 20.15 -5.95 -2.20
CA THR A 219 20.55 -6.61 -3.44
C THR A 219 20.87 -5.57 -4.50
N ARG A 220 21.41 -5.99 -5.64
CA ARG A 220 21.71 -5.11 -6.78
C ARG A 220 20.90 -5.50 -8.00
N LEU A 221 20.40 -4.48 -8.68
CA LEU A 221 19.76 -4.54 -9.98
C LEU A 221 20.64 -3.73 -10.96
N GLY A 222 21.70 -4.35 -11.46
CA GLY A 222 22.79 -3.62 -12.10
C GLY A 222 23.43 -2.63 -11.13
N ASP A 223 23.43 -1.33 -11.48
CA ASP A 223 24.00 -0.26 -10.67
C ASP A 223 23.03 0.33 -9.63
N VAL A 224 21.77 -0.12 -9.61
CA VAL A 224 20.78 0.29 -8.61
C VAL A 224 20.82 -0.69 -7.44
N GLU A 225 21.13 -0.20 -6.25
CA GLU A 225 21.00 -0.95 -5.01
C GLU A 225 19.54 -0.89 -4.53
N VAL A 226 18.98 -2.05 -4.19
CA VAL A 226 17.63 -2.17 -3.62
C VAL A 226 17.78 -2.63 -2.17
N VAL A 227 17.32 -1.80 -1.23
CA VAL A 227 17.47 -2.05 0.22
C VAL A 227 16.09 -2.21 0.84
N ALA A 228 15.84 -3.32 1.53
CA ALA A 228 14.64 -3.49 2.32
C ALA A 228 14.75 -2.66 3.61
N THR A 229 13.78 -1.78 3.89
CA THR A 229 13.79 -0.90 5.05
C THR A 229 12.78 -1.33 6.09
N PRO A 230 13.00 -1.03 7.38
CA PRO A 230 11.99 -1.24 8.41
C PRO A 230 10.65 -0.56 8.08
N ALA A 231 9.58 -1.21 8.51
CA ALA A 231 8.22 -0.70 8.46
C ALA A 231 7.45 -1.17 9.70
N ARG A 232 6.42 -0.43 10.09
CA ARG A 232 5.55 -0.74 11.23
C ARG A 232 4.19 -1.22 10.72
N HIS A 233 4.06 -2.51 10.44
CA HIS A 233 2.86 -3.10 9.82
C HIS A 233 2.69 -4.56 10.24
N ALA A 234 1.86 -5.32 9.53
CA ALA A 234 1.62 -6.74 9.77
C ALA A 234 1.65 -7.52 8.45
N SER A 235 1.59 -8.84 8.54
CA SER A 235 1.39 -9.71 7.39
C SER A 235 0.38 -10.82 7.69
N GLY A 236 -0.19 -11.39 6.65
CA GLY A 236 -1.06 -12.54 6.77
C GLY A 236 -2.09 -12.62 5.67
N ARG A 237 -2.15 -13.79 5.02
CA ARG A 237 -3.15 -14.12 4.00
C ARG A 237 -4.30 -14.97 4.52
N SER A 238 -4.19 -15.50 5.74
CA SER A 238 -5.18 -16.38 6.37
C SER A 238 -5.86 -15.66 7.54
N PRO A 239 -7.20 -15.50 7.53
CA PRO A 239 -7.90 -14.71 8.53
C PRO A 239 -7.91 -15.28 9.95
N PHE A 240 -7.55 -16.56 10.14
CA PHE A 240 -7.70 -17.27 11.43
C PHE A 240 -6.43 -17.93 11.95
N SER A 241 -5.32 -17.81 11.23
CA SER A 241 -4.04 -18.42 11.62
C SER A 241 -2.90 -17.74 10.88
N ARG A 242 -1.67 -17.89 11.39
CA ARG A 242 -0.44 -17.59 10.62
C ARG A 242 -0.27 -16.12 10.24
N GLN A 243 -0.71 -15.22 11.12
CA GLN A 243 -0.38 -13.79 11.04
C GLN A 243 1.12 -13.59 11.35
N ASN A 244 1.73 -12.61 10.69
CA ASN A 244 3.14 -12.24 10.81
C ASN A 244 4.11 -13.42 10.59
N GLN A 245 3.77 -14.34 9.69
CA GLN A 245 4.65 -15.47 9.30
C GLN A 245 5.54 -15.13 8.10
N THR A 246 5.44 -13.92 7.58
CA THR A 246 6.29 -13.32 6.55
C THR A 246 6.67 -11.92 7.03
N LEU A 247 7.80 -11.39 6.58
CA LEU A 247 8.21 -10.02 6.91
C LEU A 247 7.45 -9.02 6.01
N TRP A 248 7.38 -7.77 6.44
CA TRP A 248 6.91 -6.61 5.69
C TRP A 248 8.04 -5.58 5.62
N ALA A 249 8.16 -4.83 4.53
CA ALA A 249 9.22 -3.83 4.38
C ALA A 249 8.81 -2.66 3.47
N GLY A 250 9.43 -1.51 3.71
CA GLY A 250 9.62 -0.50 2.66
C GLY A 250 10.85 -0.85 1.80
N PHE A 251 11.08 -0.10 0.73
CA PHE A 251 12.20 -0.31 -0.17
C PHE A 251 12.83 1.02 -0.62
N ALA A 252 14.15 1.11 -0.49
CA ALA A 252 14.94 2.18 -1.08
C ALA A 252 15.61 1.69 -2.37
N PHE A 253 15.56 2.52 -3.41
CA PHE A 253 16.22 2.35 -4.70
C PHE A 253 17.32 3.39 -4.81
N ILE A 254 18.58 2.96 -4.75
CA ILE A 254 19.75 3.84 -4.71
C ILE A 254 20.55 3.59 -5.98
N GLY A 255 20.35 4.45 -6.98
CA GLY A 255 21.17 4.42 -8.19
C GLY A 255 22.35 5.40 -8.12
N PRO A 256 23.17 5.46 -9.19
CA PRO A 256 24.30 6.37 -9.29
C PRO A 256 23.95 7.85 -9.25
N VAL A 257 22.74 8.22 -9.68
CA VAL A 257 22.30 9.62 -9.79
C VAL A 257 21.06 9.87 -8.93
N HIS A 258 20.08 8.97 -8.95
CA HIS A 258 18.78 9.15 -8.32
C HIS A 258 18.53 8.21 -7.17
N ARG A 259 17.76 8.68 -6.19
CA ARG A 259 17.28 7.86 -5.07
C ARG A 259 15.78 7.96 -4.94
N ALA A 260 15.11 6.81 -4.89
CA ALA A 260 13.67 6.72 -4.66
C ALA A 260 13.36 5.85 -3.44
N TYR A 261 12.28 6.16 -2.73
CA TYR A 261 11.83 5.39 -1.58
C TYR A 261 10.37 4.99 -1.74
N TYR A 262 10.03 3.74 -1.48
CA TYR A 262 8.67 3.25 -1.37
C TYR A 262 8.43 2.75 0.06
N SER A 263 7.39 3.25 0.73
CA SER A 263 7.16 2.89 2.14
C SER A 263 6.65 1.47 2.36
N GLY A 264 6.04 0.84 1.35
CA GLY A 264 5.05 -0.19 1.62
C GLY A 264 3.89 0.39 2.43
N ASP A 265 3.23 -0.47 3.19
CA ASP A 265 2.33 -0.02 4.26
C ASP A 265 3.10 0.04 5.58
N THR A 266 2.86 1.10 6.34
CA THR A 266 3.54 1.35 7.61
C THR A 266 2.75 2.35 8.44
N GLY A 267 2.80 2.22 9.76
CA GLY A 267 2.53 3.33 10.68
C GLY A 267 3.73 4.24 10.87
N LEU A 268 3.53 5.38 11.54
CA LEU A 268 4.62 6.27 11.95
C LEU A 268 5.43 5.62 13.08
N PHE A 269 6.75 5.62 12.94
CA PHE A 269 7.71 5.15 13.95
C PHE A 269 9.10 5.78 13.72
N PRO A 270 10.00 5.80 14.73
CA PRO A 270 11.30 6.46 14.61
C PRO A 270 12.21 5.93 13.49
N GLY A 271 12.04 4.66 13.07
CA GLY A 271 12.87 4.07 12.02
C GLY A 271 12.70 4.72 10.64
N LEU A 272 11.68 5.54 10.41
CA LEU A 272 11.59 6.37 9.21
C LEU A 272 12.69 7.44 9.16
N ASP A 273 13.10 7.98 10.31
CA ASP A 273 14.24 8.91 10.38
C ASP A 273 15.56 8.18 10.14
N ASP A 274 15.70 6.95 10.66
CA ASP A 274 16.87 6.09 10.35
C ASP A 274 16.99 5.82 8.84
N VAL A 275 15.87 5.60 8.14
CA VAL A 275 15.84 5.42 6.68
C VAL A 275 16.36 6.68 5.98
N GLY A 276 15.85 7.87 6.35
CA GLY A 276 16.33 9.13 5.80
C GLY A 276 17.79 9.43 6.13
N ALA A 277 18.24 9.06 7.33
CA ALA A 277 19.62 9.24 7.78
C ALA A 277 20.62 8.37 7.04
N ARG A 278 20.27 7.11 6.76
CA ARG A 278 21.18 6.13 6.17
C ARG A 278 21.15 6.10 4.65
N LEU A 279 19.98 6.32 4.06
CA LEU A 279 19.73 6.06 2.63
C LEU A 279 19.33 7.33 1.86
N GLY A 280 18.84 8.35 2.56
CA GLY A 280 18.45 9.62 1.97
C GLY A 280 19.62 10.57 1.65
N PRO A 281 19.34 11.79 1.16
CA PRO A 281 18.01 12.27 0.78
C PRO A 281 17.47 11.54 -0.46
N PHE A 282 16.15 11.46 -0.59
CA PHE A 282 15.48 10.86 -1.75
C PHE A 282 14.95 11.94 -2.69
N ASP A 283 15.11 11.75 -3.99
CA ASP A 283 14.49 12.60 -5.00
C ASP A 283 12.97 12.44 -5.01
N LEU A 284 12.50 11.24 -4.70
CA LEU A 284 11.08 10.90 -4.62
C LEU A 284 10.81 9.89 -3.51
N ALA A 285 9.79 10.14 -2.69
CA ALA A 285 9.22 9.16 -1.80
C ALA A 285 7.76 8.86 -2.16
N MET A 286 7.46 7.59 -2.35
CA MET A 286 6.13 7.02 -2.61
C MET A 286 5.62 6.48 -1.28
N ILE A 287 4.76 7.22 -0.60
CA ILE A 287 4.36 6.95 0.79
C ILE A 287 2.86 6.71 0.87
N GLU A 288 2.44 5.64 1.55
CA GLU A 288 1.02 5.35 1.78
C GLU A 288 0.32 6.49 2.55
N ALA A 289 -0.89 6.84 2.12
CA ALA A 289 -1.67 7.89 2.77
C ALA A 289 -3.15 7.50 3.00
N GLY A 290 -3.60 6.37 2.44
CA GLY A 290 -4.96 5.86 2.55
C GLY A 290 -5.11 4.73 3.56
N ALA A 291 -6.26 4.05 3.55
CA ALA A 291 -6.59 2.91 4.41
C ALA A 291 -6.47 3.17 5.94
N TYR A 292 -6.38 4.41 6.38
CA TYR A 292 -6.18 4.76 7.78
C TYR A 292 -7.47 4.77 8.59
N GLY A 293 -7.33 4.72 9.92
CA GLY A 293 -8.43 4.87 10.86
C GLY A 293 -7.96 4.99 12.30
N ARG A 294 -8.72 5.69 13.13
CA ARG A 294 -8.41 5.91 14.55
C ARG A 294 -8.39 4.63 15.39
N SER A 295 -9.01 3.58 14.88
CA SER A 295 -9.03 2.25 15.49
C SER A 295 -7.79 1.41 15.17
N TRP A 296 -6.95 1.80 14.22
CA TRP A 296 -5.70 1.12 13.89
C TRP A 296 -4.60 2.15 13.55
N PRO A 297 -4.36 3.15 14.41
CA PRO A 297 -3.53 4.31 14.08
C PRO A 297 -2.04 3.99 13.90
N ASP A 298 -1.64 2.75 14.18
CA ASP A 298 -0.26 2.28 14.07
C ASP A 298 -0.03 1.36 12.87
N TRP A 299 -1.08 0.96 12.14
CA TRP A 299 -0.96 0.11 10.93
C TRP A 299 -0.71 0.92 9.66
N HIS A 300 -1.36 2.08 9.57
CA HIS A 300 -1.29 2.99 8.42
C HIS A 300 -1.00 4.39 8.92
N LEU A 301 -0.13 5.11 8.21
CA LEU A 301 0.27 6.49 8.53
C LEU A 301 -0.95 7.42 8.58
N GLY A 302 -1.79 7.35 7.55
CA GLY A 302 -2.74 8.41 7.25
C GLY A 302 -2.07 9.71 6.75
N PRO A 303 -2.87 10.73 6.40
CA PRO A 303 -2.43 11.77 5.48
C PRO A 303 -1.39 12.73 6.07
N GLU A 304 -1.62 13.19 7.30
CA GLU A 304 -0.72 14.13 7.98
C GLU A 304 0.61 13.44 8.32
N GLN A 305 0.54 12.19 8.79
CA GLN A 305 1.73 11.42 9.12
C GLN A 305 2.50 11.00 7.86
N ALA A 306 1.85 10.81 6.71
CA ALA A 306 2.53 10.59 5.43
C ALA A 306 3.39 11.80 5.02
N VAL A 307 2.88 13.02 5.22
CA VAL A 307 3.66 14.24 5.04
C VAL A 307 4.83 14.29 6.03
N ARG A 308 4.61 13.95 7.30
CA ARG A 308 5.70 13.87 8.29
C ARG A 308 6.74 12.81 7.91
N ALA A 309 6.31 11.63 7.49
CA ALA A 309 7.18 10.54 7.05
C ALA A 309 8.06 10.99 5.87
N SER A 310 7.51 11.74 4.92
CA SER A 310 8.28 12.30 3.80
C SER A 310 9.43 13.21 4.25
N GLN A 311 9.23 13.98 5.32
CA GLN A 311 10.29 14.80 5.92
C GLN A 311 11.34 13.95 6.64
N LEU A 312 10.90 12.95 7.42
CA LEU A 312 11.80 12.04 8.15
C LEU A 312 12.71 11.26 7.20
N VAL A 313 12.16 10.76 6.08
CA VAL A 313 12.97 10.08 5.06
C VAL A 313 13.76 11.07 4.19
N ARG A 314 13.59 12.38 4.39
CA ARG A 314 14.29 13.45 3.65
C ARG A 314 14.00 13.43 2.15
N ALA A 315 12.72 13.25 1.80
CA ALA A 315 12.26 13.28 0.41
C ALA A 315 12.15 14.71 -0.13
N ARG A 316 12.56 14.90 -1.38
CA ARG A 316 12.37 16.16 -2.12
C ARG A 316 10.95 16.30 -2.66
N VAL A 317 10.37 15.20 -3.12
CA VAL A 317 8.98 15.13 -3.61
C VAL A 317 8.26 13.96 -2.92
N LEU A 318 7.04 14.20 -2.45
CA LEU A 318 6.13 13.19 -1.93
C LEU A 318 5.11 12.80 -3.01
N LEU A 319 5.02 11.52 -3.36
CA LEU A 319 3.92 10.93 -4.10
C LEU A 319 3.08 10.08 -3.12
N PRO A 320 1.89 10.55 -2.67
CA PRO A 320 1.03 9.73 -1.82
C PRO A 320 0.40 8.59 -2.62
N VAL A 321 0.48 7.37 -2.08
CA VAL A 321 -0.04 6.14 -2.67
C VAL A 321 -1.05 5.47 -1.74
N HIS A 322 -1.47 4.25 -2.04
CA HIS A 322 -2.42 3.48 -1.22
C HIS A 322 -3.83 4.09 -1.13
N TRP A 323 -4.24 4.81 -2.19
CA TRP A 323 -5.56 5.42 -2.32
C TRP A 323 -6.09 5.35 -3.75
N GLY A 324 -7.37 5.72 -3.94
CA GLY A 324 -7.94 5.94 -5.26
C GLY A 324 -8.30 4.69 -6.07
N LEU A 325 -8.03 3.47 -5.57
CA LEU A 325 -8.36 2.23 -6.30
C LEU A 325 -9.27 1.28 -5.52
N PHE A 326 -9.02 1.07 -4.23
CA PHE A 326 -9.79 0.17 -3.38
C PHE A 326 -10.44 0.92 -2.21
N ASN A 327 -11.55 0.37 -1.71
CA ASN A 327 -12.18 0.81 -0.47
C ASN A 327 -11.74 -0.13 0.65
N LEU A 328 -10.77 0.33 1.45
CA LEU A 328 -10.14 -0.44 2.54
C LEU A 328 -10.39 0.16 3.94
N ALA A 329 -11.02 1.34 4.03
CA ALA A 329 -11.24 2.04 5.29
C ALA A 329 -12.58 2.81 5.32
N PHE A 330 -12.81 3.54 6.41
CA PHE A 330 -14.08 4.23 6.66
C PHE A 330 -14.17 5.66 6.11
N HIS A 331 -13.04 6.26 5.72
CA HIS A 331 -12.97 7.62 5.17
C HIS A 331 -13.47 7.71 3.72
N ALA A 332 -13.77 8.92 3.22
CA ALA A 332 -14.12 9.10 1.81
C ALA A 332 -12.92 8.71 0.90
N TRP A 333 -13.17 8.22 -0.31
CA TRP A 333 -12.09 7.69 -1.15
C TRP A 333 -11.07 8.76 -1.62
N THR A 334 -11.47 10.04 -1.67
CA THR A 334 -10.59 11.18 -1.99
C THR A 334 -9.99 11.85 -0.74
N GLU A 335 -10.52 11.56 0.46
CA GLU A 335 -10.09 12.19 1.71
C GLU A 335 -8.57 12.10 1.96
N PRO A 336 -7.88 10.97 1.65
CA PRO A 336 -6.44 10.88 1.84
C PRO A 336 -5.67 12.03 1.19
N VAL A 337 -5.91 12.32 -0.09
CA VAL A 337 -5.14 13.34 -0.80
C VAL A 337 -5.59 14.76 -0.52
N GLU A 338 -6.86 14.97 -0.21
CA GLU A 338 -7.35 16.27 0.27
C GLU A 338 -6.60 16.67 1.55
N ARG A 339 -6.48 15.74 2.49
CA ARG A 339 -5.75 15.95 3.74
C ARG A 339 -4.23 16.07 3.52
N VAL A 340 -3.63 15.26 2.65
CA VAL A 340 -2.20 15.40 2.27
C VAL A 340 -1.94 16.81 1.72
N LEU A 341 -2.77 17.32 0.82
CA LEU A 341 -2.60 18.66 0.24
C LEU A 341 -2.72 19.78 1.29
N VAL A 342 -3.58 19.63 2.29
CA VAL A 342 -3.66 20.57 3.42
C VAL A 342 -2.40 20.50 4.29
N ALA A 343 -1.99 19.30 4.69
CA ALA A 343 -0.83 19.09 5.55
C ALA A 343 0.48 19.53 4.86
N ALA A 344 0.66 19.17 3.59
CA ALA A 344 1.86 19.52 2.82
C ALA A 344 2.02 21.02 2.63
N ARG A 345 0.92 21.77 2.43
CA ARG A 345 0.95 23.24 2.40
C ARG A 345 1.42 23.83 3.72
N LYS A 346 0.97 23.29 4.86
CA LYS A 346 1.40 23.74 6.19
C LYS A 346 2.89 23.45 6.43
N ALA A 347 3.42 22.32 5.95
CA ALA A 347 4.82 21.90 6.14
C ALA A 347 5.79 22.32 5.02
N ASN A 348 5.32 23.03 4.00
CA ASN A 348 6.12 23.35 2.81
C ASN A 348 6.73 22.10 2.12
N VAL A 349 5.95 21.03 2.03
CA VAL A 349 6.34 19.78 1.33
C VAL A 349 5.84 19.82 -0.11
N THR A 350 6.71 19.50 -1.05
CA THR A 350 6.34 19.37 -2.48
C THR A 350 5.65 18.02 -2.70
N VAL A 351 4.46 18.04 -3.29
CA VAL A 351 3.65 16.85 -3.54
C VAL A 351 3.42 16.68 -5.04
N ALA A 352 3.49 15.44 -5.52
CA ALA A 352 3.04 15.06 -6.85
C ALA A 352 1.78 14.18 -6.76
N LEU A 353 0.77 14.49 -7.55
CA LEU A 353 -0.53 13.83 -7.64
C LEU A 353 -0.91 13.59 -9.10
N PRO A 354 -0.18 12.72 -9.83
CA PRO A 354 -0.57 12.33 -11.17
C PRO A 354 -1.96 11.70 -11.18
N MET A 355 -2.68 11.81 -12.29
CA MET A 355 -3.86 10.97 -12.53
C MET A 355 -3.41 9.51 -12.68
N PRO A 356 -4.23 8.50 -12.32
CA PRO A 356 -3.89 7.12 -12.59
C PRO A 356 -3.53 6.93 -14.09
N GLY A 357 -2.35 6.37 -14.34
CA GLY A 357 -1.75 6.10 -15.65
C GLY A 357 -0.84 7.22 -16.17
N GLU A 358 -0.78 8.36 -15.48
CA GLU A 358 0.21 9.39 -15.75
C GLU A 358 1.57 9.06 -15.14
N SER A 359 2.61 9.63 -15.77
CA SER A 359 3.96 9.59 -15.25
C SER A 359 4.37 10.95 -14.70
N ILE A 360 5.23 10.93 -13.69
CA ILE A 360 5.97 12.11 -13.21
C ILE A 360 7.46 11.88 -13.41
N GLU A 361 8.19 12.95 -13.71
CA GLU A 361 9.66 12.98 -13.72
C GLU A 361 10.10 14.07 -12.72
N PRO A 362 10.43 13.70 -11.46
CA PRO A 362 10.88 14.67 -10.44
C PRO A 362 12.03 15.54 -10.97
N PRO A 363 12.03 16.86 -10.68
CA PRO A 363 11.22 17.56 -9.69
C PRO A 363 9.81 17.98 -10.16
N ALA A 364 9.39 17.61 -11.38
CA ALA A 364 8.03 17.92 -11.85
C ALA A 364 6.98 17.28 -10.93
N SER A 365 6.11 18.11 -10.37
CA SER A 365 5.19 17.74 -9.29
C SER A 365 3.78 18.24 -9.59
N PRO A 366 3.03 17.58 -10.50
CA PRO A 366 1.68 18.00 -10.84
C PRO A 366 0.77 17.84 -9.61
N THR A 367 -0.03 18.86 -9.28
CA THR A 367 -0.96 18.82 -8.13
C THR A 367 -2.40 19.14 -8.51
N ALA A 368 -2.70 19.24 -9.80
CA ALA A 368 -4.04 19.53 -10.28
C ALA A 368 -4.99 18.39 -9.87
N ALA A 369 -6.05 18.73 -9.14
CA ALA A 369 -7.03 17.76 -8.72
C ALA A 369 -7.78 17.19 -9.93
N TRP A 370 -7.70 15.86 -10.09
CA TRP A 370 -8.42 15.11 -11.12
C TRP A 370 -9.60 14.31 -10.56
N TRP A 371 -9.77 14.30 -9.24
CA TRP A 371 -10.89 13.66 -8.55
C TRP A 371 -12.02 14.67 -8.28
N PRO A 372 -13.27 14.21 -8.08
CA PRO A 372 -14.37 15.09 -7.74
C PRO A 372 -14.25 15.61 -6.29
N ALA A 373 -14.73 16.82 -6.06
CA ALA A 373 -14.94 17.32 -4.70
C ALA A 373 -16.11 16.56 -4.05
N VAL A 374 -15.84 15.85 -2.96
CA VAL A 374 -16.84 15.15 -2.15
C VAL A 374 -16.65 15.50 -0.67
N PRO A 375 -17.67 15.37 0.20
CA PRO A 375 -17.49 15.60 1.63
C PRO A 375 -16.42 14.68 2.25
N TRP A 376 -15.51 15.27 3.03
CA TRP A 376 -14.43 14.58 3.74
C TRP A 376 -14.16 15.23 5.11
N ARG A 377 -13.51 14.50 6.02
CA ARG A 377 -13.21 14.97 7.39
C ARG A 377 -11.79 15.49 7.52
N THR A 378 -11.64 16.66 8.14
CA THR A 378 -10.34 17.28 8.44
C THR A 378 -9.57 16.55 9.55
N ALA A 379 -8.29 16.87 9.70
CA ALA A 379 -7.46 16.36 10.81
C ALA A 379 -8.05 16.71 12.17
N GLU A 380 -8.65 17.89 12.30
CA GLU A 380 -9.29 18.37 13.52
C GLU A 380 -10.59 17.62 13.82
N GLN A 381 -11.31 17.16 12.79
CA GLN A 381 -12.55 16.39 12.94
C GLN A 381 -12.31 14.89 13.17
N ASP A 382 -11.26 14.34 12.55
CA ASP A 382 -10.92 12.91 12.61
C ASP A 382 -9.39 12.69 12.68
N PRO A 383 -8.77 12.98 13.85
CA PRO A 383 -7.33 12.95 14.01
C PRO A 383 -6.78 11.52 14.02
N ILE A 384 -5.68 11.29 13.31
CA ILE A 384 -4.93 10.03 13.29
C ILE A 384 -3.63 10.24 14.04
N VAL A 385 -3.46 9.57 15.18
CA VAL A 385 -2.33 9.78 16.09
C VAL A 385 -1.66 8.45 16.41
N ALA A 386 -0.42 8.27 15.94
CA ALA A 386 0.40 7.10 16.24
C ALA A 386 0.68 7.01 17.75
N THR A 387 0.48 5.84 18.35
CA THR A 387 0.39 5.70 19.81
C THR A 387 1.70 5.87 20.55
N LYS A 388 2.84 5.74 19.86
CA LYS A 388 4.19 5.76 20.45
C LYS A 388 5.05 6.96 20.05
N ILE A 389 4.48 7.90 19.31
CA ILE A 389 5.19 9.11 18.88
C ILE A 389 4.65 10.39 19.56
N GLY A 390 3.49 10.32 20.22
CA GLY A 390 2.91 11.47 20.92
C GLY A 390 2.32 12.51 19.95
N ALA A 391 1.30 13.25 20.39
CA ALA A 391 0.55 14.17 19.52
C ALA A 391 1.43 15.27 18.89
N ALA A 392 2.41 15.80 19.63
CA ALA A 392 3.30 16.86 19.16
C ALA A 392 4.18 16.44 17.97
N ALA A 393 4.63 15.18 17.90
CA ALA A 393 5.44 14.70 16.78
C ALA A 393 4.60 14.22 15.58
N THR A 394 3.27 14.21 15.72
CA THR A 394 2.31 14.06 14.60
C THR A 394 1.87 15.40 14.00
N GLU A 395 2.19 16.53 14.64
CA GLU A 395 1.87 17.85 14.11
C GLU A 395 2.83 18.26 12.99
N VAL A 396 2.24 18.54 11.84
CA VAL A 396 2.94 18.98 10.63
C VAL A 396 3.23 20.48 10.77
N GLY A 397 4.30 20.83 11.48
CA GLY A 397 4.69 22.23 11.73
C GLY A 397 5.69 22.48 12.88
N GLY A 398 6.04 21.49 13.69
CA GLY A 398 7.08 21.63 14.73
C GLY A 398 8.49 21.54 14.17
N SER A 399 9.32 22.55 14.43
CA SER A 399 10.75 22.52 14.12
C SER A 399 11.46 21.31 14.76
N PRO A 400 12.52 20.74 14.15
CA PRO A 400 13.13 19.49 14.61
C PRO A 400 13.96 19.57 15.91
N GLU A 401 13.79 20.59 16.75
CA GLU A 401 14.71 20.86 17.86
C GLU A 401 14.35 20.20 19.20
N THR A 402 13.32 19.37 19.27
CA THR A 402 13.04 18.60 20.50
C THR A 402 12.61 17.16 20.19
N MET A 403 13.60 16.30 19.94
CA MET A 403 13.55 14.88 20.30
C MET A 403 14.94 14.42 20.72
#